data_AF-A0A970ZH34-F1
#
_entry.id   AF-A0A970ZH34-F1
#
_cell.length_a   1.000
_cell.length_b   1.000
_cell.length_c   1.000
_cell.angle_alpha   90.00
_cell.angle_beta   90.00
_cell.angle_gamma   90.00
#
_symmetry.space_group_name_H-M   'P 1'
#
loop_
_entity.id
_entity.type
_entity.pdbx_description
1 polymer ?
#
loop_
_entity_poly.entity_id
_entity_poly.type
_entity_poly.pdbx_seq_one_letter_code
_entity_poly.pdbx_strand_id
1 'polypeptide(L)'
;MMEFPVSQDVGTDGFDIDIVADFISCLQKPNGEIPWSAGGKTDPWDHVESAMGLSVAGRIIQSELAYQWLAQTQLADGSWWSATRDGIPEDRTRDSNLASYIAVGVYQHFLITGDQTFLRRFWKTIEAGIDYAVGMQAHTGEIHWAKNSEGIVDPMALLTGSSSVYMSLKCA
;
A
#
# COMPACT_ATOMS: atom_id res chain seq x y z
N MET A 1 26.07 -25.42 17.98
CA MET A 1 25.40 -24.38 17.18
C MET A 1 25.70 -24.74 15.74
N MET A 2 24.68 -25.08 14.96
CA MET A 2 24.85 -25.60 13.59
C MET A 2 24.92 -24.39 12.66
N GLU A 3 26.09 -24.07 12.13
CA GLU A 3 26.25 -23.02 11.11
C GLU A 3 25.75 -23.57 9.78
N PHE A 4 24.70 -22.95 9.25
CA PHE A 4 24.26 -23.21 7.88
C PHE A 4 25.24 -22.50 6.94
N PRO A 5 25.82 -23.20 5.95
CA PRO A 5 26.63 -22.56 4.93
C PRO A 5 25.68 -21.75 4.03
N VAL A 6 25.54 -20.47 4.33
CA VAL A 6 24.92 -19.52 3.39
C VAL A 6 25.91 -19.40 2.24
N SER A 7 25.56 -19.96 1.08
CA SER A 7 26.31 -19.80 -0.16
C SER A 7 26.53 -18.31 -0.41
N GLN A 8 27.78 -17.84 -0.29
CA GLN A 8 28.17 -16.47 -0.63
C GLN A 8 28.40 -16.29 -2.14
N ASP A 9 28.32 -17.36 -2.92
CA ASP A 9 28.39 -17.31 -4.39
C ASP A 9 27.00 -17.06 -4.99
N VAL A 10 26.43 -15.89 -4.70
CA VAL A 10 25.44 -15.31 -5.61
C VAL A 10 26.26 -14.58 -6.66
N GLY A 11 26.17 -15.00 -7.92
CA GLY A 11 26.97 -14.46 -9.02
C GLY A 11 26.98 -12.92 -9.04
N THR A 12 28.10 -12.34 -9.49
CA THR A 12 28.34 -10.90 -9.57
C THR A 12 27.49 -10.16 -10.60
N ASP A 13 26.49 -10.82 -11.20
CA ASP A 13 25.43 -10.14 -11.92
C ASP A 13 24.52 -9.50 -10.86
N GLY A 14 24.97 -8.35 -10.34
CA GLY A 14 24.29 -7.62 -9.30
C GLY A 14 22.83 -7.33 -9.70
N PHE A 15 21.93 -7.39 -8.72
CA PHE A 15 20.56 -6.93 -8.91
C PHE A 15 20.57 -5.43 -9.24
N ASP A 16 20.19 -5.08 -10.47
CA ASP A 16 20.08 -3.70 -10.91
C ASP A 16 18.71 -3.14 -10.51
N ILE A 17 18.70 -2.37 -9.42
CA ILE A 17 17.48 -1.75 -8.89
C ILE A 17 16.92 -0.69 -9.85
N ASP A 18 17.76 -0.05 -10.68
CA ASP A 18 17.30 0.97 -11.62
C ASP A 18 16.43 0.35 -12.72
N ILE A 19 16.77 -0.84 -13.23
CA ILE A 19 15.96 -1.55 -14.23
C ILE A 19 14.54 -1.84 -13.69
N VAL A 20 14.44 -2.28 -12.43
CA VAL A 20 13.15 -2.58 -11.80
C VAL A 20 12.36 -1.29 -11.53
N ALA A 21 13.02 -0.24 -11.05
CA ALA A 21 12.39 1.05 -10.79
C ALA A 21 11.91 1.73 -12.08
N ASP A 22 12.66 1.60 -13.17
CA ASP A 22 12.30 2.12 -14.49
C ASP A 22 11.09 1.38 -15.05
N PHE A 23 10.99 0.06 -14.83
CA PHE A 23 9.79 -0.71 -15.18
C PHE A 23 8.55 -0.20 -14.43
N ILE A 24 8.64 -0.02 -13.12
CA ILE A 24 7.53 0.53 -12.31
C ILE A 24 7.17 1.94 -12.79
N SER A 25 8.17 2.79 -13.00
CA SER A 25 7.98 4.17 -13.47
C SER A 25 7.32 4.23 -14.85
N CYS A 26 7.66 3.31 -15.75
CA CYS A 26 7.02 3.22 -17.07
C CYS A 26 5.53 2.85 -17.01
N LEU A 27 5.09 2.16 -15.96
CA LEU A 27 3.67 1.83 -15.75
C LEU A 27 2.90 2.97 -15.10
N GLN A 28 3.57 3.86 -14.36
CA GLN A 28 2.92 4.96 -13.67
C GLN A 28 2.23 5.92 -14.65
N LYS A 29 0.93 6.14 -14.43
CA LYS A 29 0.12 7.08 -15.21
C LYS A 29 0.35 8.52 -14.75
N PRO A 30 0.02 9.54 -15.57
CA PRO A 30 0.22 10.94 -15.22
C PRO A 30 -0.49 11.41 -13.94
N ASN A 31 -1.55 10.72 -13.51
CA ASN A 31 -2.28 11.01 -12.27
C ASN A 31 -1.66 10.34 -11.02
N GLY A 32 -0.57 9.58 -11.16
CA GLY A 32 0.10 8.86 -10.09
C GLY A 32 -0.33 7.40 -9.90
N GLU A 33 -1.38 6.94 -10.59
CA GLU A 33 -1.81 5.53 -10.57
C GLU A 33 -0.70 4.62 -11.10
N ILE A 34 -0.40 3.53 -10.41
CA ILE A 34 0.54 2.49 -10.83
C ILE A 34 -0.22 1.17 -10.95
N PRO A 35 -0.66 0.78 -12.15
CA PRO A 35 -1.34 -0.50 -12.36
C PRO A 35 -0.36 -1.67 -12.31
N TRP A 36 -0.88 -2.88 -12.11
CA TRP A 36 -0.10 -4.13 -12.12
C TRP A 36 0.71 -4.33 -13.41
N SER A 37 0.20 -3.81 -14.52
CA SER A 37 0.78 -3.92 -15.85
C SER A 37 0.16 -2.91 -16.80
N ALA A 38 0.68 -2.81 -18.02
CA ALA A 38 0.10 -1.94 -19.05
C ALA A 38 -1.36 -2.34 -19.33
N GLY A 39 -2.29 -1.42 -19.03
CA GLY A 39 -3.73 -1.65 -19.12
C GLY A 39 -4.30 -2.56 -18.01
N GLY A 40 -3.49 -2.92 -17.01
CA GLY A 40 -3.87 -3.71 -15.84
C GLY A 40 -4.75 -2.95 -14.84
N LYS A 41 -5.26 -3.68 -13.84
CA LYS A 41 -5.95 -3.07 -12.69
C LYS A 41 -4.94 -2.54 -11.68
N THR A 42 -5.44 -1.74 -10.76
CA THR A 42 -4.72 -1.19 -9.61
C THR A 42 -5.50 -1.56 -8.35
N ASP A 43 -4.83 -2.23 -7.40
CA ASP A 43 -5.28 -2.31 -6.01
C ASP A 43 -4.37 -1.46 -5.10
N PRO A 44 -4.88 -0.98 -3.96
CA PRO A 44 -4.12 -0.10 -3.06
C PRO A 44 -2.84 -0.73 -2.48
N TRP A 45 -2.78 -2.04 -2.30
CA TRP A 45 -1.63 -2.69 -1.68
C TRP A 45 -0.45 -2.75 -2.63
N ASP A 46 -0.65 -3.32 -3.81
CA ASP A 46 0.42 -3.42 -4.83
C ASP A 46 0.87 -2.02 -5.29
N HIS A 47 -0.05 -1.05 -5.25
CA HIS A 47 0.26 0.35 -5.51
C HIS A 47 1.19 0.96 -4.45
N VAL A 48 0.92 0.74 -3.16
CA VAL A 48 1.80 1.17 -2.06
C VAL A 48 3.16 0.49 -2.16
N GLU A 49 3.23 -0.82 -2.43
CA GLU A 49 4.50 -1.55 -2.62
C GLU A 49 5.31 -0.98 -3.78
N SER A 50 4.64 -0.63 -4.89
CA SER A 50 5.30 0.02 -6.03
C SER A 50 5.86 1.39 -5.64
N ALA A 51 5.11 2.19 -4.89
CA ALA A 51 5.57 3.49 -4.37
C ALA A 51 6.75 3.35 -3.40
N MET A 52 6.76 2.32 -2.56
CA MET A 52 7.88 1.99 -1.68
C MET A 52 9.12 1.58 -2.49
N GLY A 53 8.96 0.73 -3.51
CA GLY A 53 10.04 0.34 -4.42
C GLY A 53 10.68 1.54 -5.12
N LEU A 54 9.86 2.46 -5.62
CA LEU A 54 10.33 3.73 -6.20
C LEU A 54 11.11 4.58 -5.18
N SER A 55 10.68 4.62 -3.92
CA SER A 55 11.40 5.33 -2.85
C SER A 55 12.78 4.74 -2.61
N VAL A 56 12.88 3.41 -2.52
CA VAL A 56 14.17 2.70 -2.33
C VAL A 56 15.13 2.98 -3.49
N ALA A 57 14.62 3.08 -4.71
CA ALA A 57 15.40 3.40 -5.91
C ALA A 57 15.68 4.91 -6.11
N GLY A 58 15.32 5.77 -5.13
CA GLY A 58 15.53 7.22 -5.22
C GLY A 58 14.62 7.94 -6.22
N ARG A 59 13.57 7.28 -6.75
CA ARG A 59 12.55 7.86 -7.63
C ARG A 59 11.48 8.60 -6.79
N ILE A 60 11.93 9.61 -6.04
CA ILE A 60 11.14 10.28 -5.00
C ILE A 60 9.88 10.92 -5.57
N ILE A 61 9.97 11.65 -6.68
CA ILE A 61 8.83 12.35 -7.30
C ILE A 61 7.74 11.34 -7.71
N GLN A 62 8.13 10.23 -8.34
CA GLN A 62 7.22 9.18 -8.78
C GLN A 62 6.53 8.53 -7.57
N SER A 63 7.28 8.28 -6.50
CA SER A 63 6.71 7.76 -5.26
C SER A 63 5.69 8.73 -4.64
N GLU A 64 6.02 10.03 -4.54
CA GLU A 64 5.09 11.02 -4.00
C GLU A 64 3.81 11.17 -4.83
N LEU A 65 3.92 11.09 -6.17
CA LEU A 65 2.76 11.08 -7.06
C LEU A 65 1.85 9.88 -6.81
N ALA A 66 2.42 8.72 -6.50
CA ALA A 66 1.65 7.53 -6.16
C ALA A 66 0.83 7.77 -4.87
N TYR A 67 1.45 8.22 -3.79
CA TYR A 67 0.71 8.54 -2.56
C TYR A 67 -0.33 9.64 -2.77
N GLN A 68 -0.04 10.62 -3.63
CA GLN A 68 -0.99 11.67 -4.01
C GLN A 68 -2.23 11.10 -4.72
N TRP A 69 -2.07 10.09 -5.57
CA TRP A 69 -3.19 9.39 -6.20
C TRP A 69 -4.06 8.67 -5.17
N LEU A 70 -3.47 7.95 -4.21
CA LEU A 70 -4.22 7.29 -3.13
C LEU A 70 -5.04 8.31 -2.34
N ALA A 71 -4.42 9.43 -1.93
CA ALA A 71 -5.12 10.48 -1.20
C ALA A 71 -6.30 11.09 -2.00
N GLN A 72 -6.19 11.18 -3.33
CA GLN A 72 -7.25 11.72 -4.18
C GLN A 72 -8.38 10.73 -4.46
N THR A 73 -8.11 9.43 -4.37
CA THR A 73 -9.07 8.36 -4.68
C THR A 73 -9.66 7.70 -3.44
N GLN A 74 -9.25 8.12 -2.24
CA GLN A 74 -9.79 7.62 -0.98
C GLN A 74 -11.30 7.88 -0.90
N LEU A 75 -12.05 6.87 -0.46
CA LEU A 75 -13.48 6.96 -0.25
C LEU A 75 -13.81 7.74 1.02
N ALA A 76 -15.06 8.20 1.12
CA ALA A 76 -15.51 9.00 2.25
C ALA A 76 -15.44 8.27 3.62
N ASP A 77 -15.40 6.93 3.60
CA ASP A 77 -15.24 6.11 4.80
C ASP A 77 -13.78 5.81 5.16
N GLY A 78 -12.81 6.34 4.40
CA GLY A 78 -11.38 6.14 4.61
C GLY A 78 -10.78 4.94 3.86
N SER A 79 -11.60 4.10 3.23
CA SER A 79 -11.14 2.94 2.47
C SER A 79 -10.88 3.26 0.99
N TRP A 80 -10.49 2.24 0.23
CA TRP A 80 -10.44 2.24 -1.23
C TRP A 80 -11.16 1.00 -1.75
N TRP A 81 -11.55 1.05 -3.02
CA TRP A 81 -11.99 -0.14 -3.74
C TRP A 81 -10.82 -1.12 -3.92
N SER A 82 -11.07 -2.40 -3.70
CA SER A 82 -10.04 -3.46 -3.80
C SER A 82 -9.49 -3.64 -5.22
N ALA A 83 -10.20 -3.17 -6.26
CA ALA A 83 -9.62 -3.06 -7.59
C ALA A 83 -10.28 -1.95 -8.43
N THR A 84 -9.45 -1.15 -9.09
CA THR A 84 -9.86 -0.13 -10.06
C THR A 84 -9.10 -0.28 -11.37
N ARG A 85 -9.72 0.13 -12.48
CA ARG A 85 -9.04 0.27 -13.77
C ARG A 85 -9.48 1.57 -14.41
N ASP A 86 -8.52 2.44 -14.70
CA ASP A 86 -8.76 3.74 -15.35
C ASP A 86 -9.83 4.58 -14.63
N GLY A 87 -9.78 4.59 -13.29
CA GLY A 87 -10.72 5.30 -12.43
C GLY A 87 -12.09 4.63 -12.27
N ILE A 88 -12.30 3.46 -12.87
CA ILE A 88 -13.55 2.70 -12.76
C ILE A 88 -13.35 1.54 -11.77
N PRO A 89 -14.15 1.43 -10.70
CA PRO A 89 -14.09 0.28 -9.79
C PRO A 89 -14.55 -1.00 -10.49
N GLU A 90 -13.67 -2.01 -10.50
CA GLU A 90 -13.98 -3.37 -10.98
C GLU A 90 -14.39 -4.27 -9.82
N ASP A 91 -13.68 -4.15 -8.69
CA ASP A 91 -14.04 -4.80 -7.44
C ASP A 91 -14.38 -3.73 -6.40
N ARG A 92 -15.65 -3.74 -5.98
CA ARG A 92 -16.20 -2.79 -5.01
C ARG A 92 -16.19 -3.30 -3.56
N THR A 93 -15.43 -4.36 -3.30
CA THR A 93 -15.04 -4.70 -1.93
C THR A 93 -14.09 -3.64 -1.38
N ARG A 94 -14.07 -3.53 -0.05
CA ARG A 94 -13.22 -2.62 0.71
C ARG A 94 -12.61 -3.42 1.84
N ASP A 95 -11.31 -3.65 1.75
CA ASP A 95 -10.59 -4.51 2.67
C ASP A 95 -9.91 -3.66 3.76
N SER A 96 -9.97 -4.13 5.02
CA SER A 96 -9.37 -3.43 6.17
C SER A 96 -7.85 -3.32 6.06
N ASN A 97 -7.18 -4.34 5.53
CA ASN A 97 -5.74 -4.32 5.32
C ASN A 97 -5.36 -3.31 4.23
N LEU A 98 -6.04 -3.31 3.07
CA LEU A 98 -5.79 -2.36 1.99
C LEU A 98 -5.98 -0.91 2.46
N ALA A 99 -7.05 -0.65 3.21
CA ALA A 99 -7.35 0.68 3.74
C ALA A 99 -6.26 1.23 4.67
N SER A 100 -5.64 0.37 5.48
CA SER A 100 -4.63 0.81 6.44
C SER A 100 -3.21 0.93 5.85
N TYR A 101 -2.93 0.23 4.74
CA TYR A 101 -1.55 -0.05 4.33
C TYR A 101 -0.75 1.18 3.87
N ILE A 102 -1.43 2.25 3.46
CA ILE A 102 -0.79 3.52 3.14
C ILE A 102 0.07 4.07 4.29
N ALA A 103 -0.28 3.76 5.55
CA ALA A 103 0.51 4.15 6.72
C ALA A 103 1.95 3.61 6.64
N VAL A 104 2.11 2.36 6.21
CA VAL A 104 3.42 1.70 6.08
C VAL A 104 4.25 2.38 4.99
N GLY A 105 3.66 2.59 3.82
CA GLY A 105 4.35 3.21 2.69
C GLY A 105 4.78 4.64 2.97
N VAL A 106 3.88 5.47 3.51
CA VAL A 106 4.19 6.87 3.83
C VAL A 106 5.26 6.97 4.92
N TYR A 107 5.17 6.13 5.96
CA TYR A 107 6.19 6.09 7.00
C TYR A 107 7.55 5.64 6.46
N GLN A 108 7.57 4.61 5.61
CA GLN A 108 8.79 4.13 4.96
C GLN A 108 9.42 5.22 4.08
N HIS A 109 8.61 5.94 3.29
CA HIS A 109 9.10 7.04 2.46
C HIS A 109 9.74 8.13 3.32
N PHE A 110 9.09 8.50 4.44
CA PHE A 110 9.66 9.43 5.41
C PHE A 110 10.98 8.95 6.01
N LEU A 111 11.11 7.66 6.34
CA LEU A 111 12.38 7.13 6.87
C LEU A 111 13.54 7.25 5.87
N ILE A 112 13.25 7.20 4.56
CA ILE A 112 14.24 7.39 3.50
C ILE A 112 14.57 8.87 3.30
N THR A 113 13.56 9.74 3.22
CA THR A 113 13.76 11.14 2.81
C THR A 113 13.98 12.11 3.96
N GLY A 114 13.51 11.77 5.16
CA GLY A 114 13.45 12.65 6.32
C GLY A 114 12.42 13.78 6.21
N ASP A 115 11.56 13.80 5.18
CA ASP A 115 10.61 14.90 4.97
C ASP A 115 9.36 14.78 5.85
N GLN A 116 9.33 15.55 6.94
CA GLN A 116 8.15 15.63 7.80
C GLN A 116 6.96 16.37 7.17
N THR A 117 7.19 17.19 6.14
CA THR A 117 6.12 17.88 5.43
C THR A 117 5.29 16.89 4.63
N PHE A 118 5.93 15.87 4.05
CA PHE A 118 5.28 14.72 3.43
C PHE A 118 4.34 14.00 4.40
N LEU A 119 4.82 13.64 5.62
CA LEU A 119 3.97 13.02 6.65
C LEU A 119 2.73 13.88 6.97
N ARG A 120 2.93 15.18 7.21
CA ARG A 120 1.82 16.10 7.52
C ARG A 120 0.82 16.21 6.38
N ARG A 121 1.27 16.13 5.13
CA ARG A 121 0.42 16.18 3.94
C ARG A 121 -0.52 14.98 3.88
N PHE A 122 -0.03 13.78 4.20
CA PHE A 122 -0.78 12.54 4.09
C PHE A 122 -1.46 12.08 5.39
N TRP A 123 -1.22 12.77 6.51
CA TRP A 123 -1.77 12.39 7.82
C TRP A 123 -3.28 12.13 7.78
N LYS A 124 -4.07 13.00 7.13
CA LYS A 124 -5.52 12.82 7.06
C LYS A 124 -5.95 11.57 6.29
N THR A 125 -5.21 11.20 5.25
CA THR A 125 -5.44 9.98 4.49
C THR A 125 -5.09 8.75 5.33
N ILE A 126 -3.97 8.79 6.05
CA ILE A 126 -3.54 7.72 6.96
C ILE A 126 -4.55 7.53 8.09
N GLU A 127 -4.90 8.60 8.79
CA GLU A 127 -5.86 8.62 9.90
C GLU A 127 -7.18 7.97 9.49
N ALA A 128 -7.75 8.39 8.34
CA ALA A 128 -9.01 7.82 7.86
C ALA A 128 -8.90 6.32 7.49
N GLY A 129 -7.79 5.89 6.89
CA GLY A 129 -7.55 4.48 6.56
C GLY A 129 -7.39 3.60 7.80
N ILE A 130 -6.71 4.11 8.82
CA ILE A 130 -6.58 3.45 10.13
C ILE A 130 -7.94 3.38 10.83
N ASP A 131 -8.69 4.48 10.88
CA ASP A 131 -10.02 4.53 11.49
C ASP A 131 -10.98 3.54 10.83
N TYR A 132 -10.93 3.39 9.50
CA TYR A 132 -11.70 2.37 8.79
C TYR A 132 -11.35 0.95 9.27
N ALA A 133 -10.06 0.62 9.32
CA ALA A 133 -9.60 -0.72 9.71
C ALA A 133 -9.90 -1.03 11.18
N VAL A 134 -9.71 -0.08 12.09
CA VAL A 134 -10.05 -0.24 13.51
C VAL A 134 -11.58 -0.30 13.70
N GLY A 135 -12.35 0.44 12.91
CA GLY A 135 -13.81 0.37 12.90
C GLY A 135 -14.38 -0.97 12.41
N MET A 136 -13.53 -1.83 11.83
CA MET A 136 -13.86 -3.21 11.46
C MET A 136 -13.59 -4.23 12.57
N GLN A 137 -13.15 -3.77 13.75
CA GLN A 137 -12.90 -4.65 14.89
C GLN A 137 -14.21 -5.28 15.42
N ALA A 138 -14.19 -6.59 15.55
CA ALA A 138 -15.24 -7.37 16.19
C ALA A 138 -15.23 -7.19 17.71
N HIS A 139 -16.36 -7.49 18.36
CA HIS A 139 -16.45 -7.52 19.83
C HIS A 139 -15.44 -8.47 20.51
N THR A 140 -14.97 -9.48 19.77
CA THR A 140 -13.96 -10.48 20.17
C THR A 140 -12.52 -10.01 19.92
N GLY A 141 -12.33 -8.87 19.26
CA GLY A 141 -11.06 -8.15 19.13
C GLY A 141 -10.35 -8.32 17.79
N GLU A 142 -10.68 -9.35 17.01
CA GLU A 142 -10.19 -9.50 15.64
C GLU A 142 -10.72 -8.41 14.71
N ILE A 143 -9.99 -8.13 13.63
CA ILE A 143 -10.42 -7.19 12.60
C ILE A 143 -11.01 -7.97 11.44
N HIS A 144 -12.27 -7.70 11.12
CA HIS A 144 -12.94 -8.29 9.97
C HIS A 144 -12.25 -7.89 8.66
N TRP A 145 -12.25 -8.80 7.70
CA TRP A 145 -11.47 -8.64 6.47
C TRP A 145 -12.01 -7.53 5.58
N ALA A 146 -13.29 -7.56 5.21
CA ALA A 146 -13.79 -6.69 4.16
C ALA A 146 -15.26 -6.29 4.33
N LYS A 147 -15.66 -5.22 3.63
CA LYS A 147 -17.06 -4.88 3.36
C LYS A 147 -17.33 -4.94 1.86
N ASN A 148 -18.41 -5.56 1.44
CA ASN A 148 -18.84 -5.55 0.05
C ASN A 148 -19.48 -4.20 -0.35
N SER A 149 -19.97 -4.08 -1.59
CA SER A 149 -20.61 -2.86 -2.11
C SER A 149 -21.88 -2.45 -1.36
N GLU A 150 -22.61 -3.40 -0.78
CA GLU A 150 -23.81 -3.14 0.02
C GLU A 150 -23.49 -2.82 1.49
N GLY A 151 -22.20 -2.84 1.87
CA GLY A 151 -21.75 -2.61 3.24
C GLY A 151 -21.86 -3.82 4.15
N ILE A 152 -22.12 -5.01 3.60
CA ILE A 152 -22.13 -6.26 4.35
C ILE A 152 -20.68 -6.63 4.68
N VAL A 153 -20.44 -6.89 5.96
CA VAL A 153 -19.13 -7.27 6.49
C VAL A 153 -18.88 -8.75 6.27
N ASP A 154 -17.72 -9.10 5.72
CA ASP A 154 -17.16 -10.45 5.79
C ASP A 154 -16.44 -10.62 7.14
N PRO A 155 -16.93 -11.49 8.04
CA PRO A 155 -16.38 -11.62 9.38
C PRO A 155 -15.05 -12.38 9.44
N MET A 156 -14.53 -12.87 8.32
CA MET A 156 -13.24 -13.56 8.28
C MET A 156 -12.11 -12.65 8.77
N ALA A 157 -11.25 -13.18 9.64
CA ALA A 157 -10.04 -12.49 10.11
C ALA A 157 -8.80 -13.16 9.51
N LEU A 158 -8.40 -12.72 8.32
CA LEU A 158 -7.23 -13.28 7.64
C LEU A 158 -5.95 -12.98 8.44
N LEU A 159 -5.09 -13.99 8.62
CA LEU A 159 -3.82 -13.82 9.33
C LEU A 159 -2.92 -12.77 8.66
N THR A 160 -2.83 -12.81 7.33
CA THR A 160 -2.07 -11.83 6.53
C THR A 160 -2.66 -10.43 6.65
N GLY A 161 -3.99 -10.30 6.52
CA GLY A 161 -4.70 -9.03 6.67
C GLY A 161 -4.50 -8.44 8.08
N SER A 162 -4.67 -9.25 9.12
CA SER A 162 -4.48 -8.85 10.51
C SER A 162 -3.04 -8.41 10.80
N SER A 163 -2.06 -9.15 10.26
CA SER A 163 -0.64 -8.80 10.40
C SER A 163 -0.31 -7.47 9.72
N SER A 164 -0.92 -7.22 8.54
CA SER A 164 -0.80 -5.94 7.86
C SER A 164 -1.37 -4.80 8.67
N VAL A 165 -2.61 -4.93 9.17
CA VAL A 165 -3.26 -3.87 9.94
C VAL A 165 -2.45 -3.58 11.20
N TYR A 166 -1.92 -4.61 11.87
CA TYR A 166 -1.02 -4.42 13.00
C TYR A 166 0.23 -3.61 12.64
N MET A 167 0.87 -3.90 11.51
CA MET A 167 2.04 -3.13 11.06
C MET A 167 1.65 -1.69 10.71
N SER A 168 0.54 -1.49 10.01
CA SER A 168 0.01 -0.17 9.69
C SER A 168 -0.22 0.68 10.95
N LEU A 169 -0.81 0.09 12.00
CA LEU A 169 -1.02 0.74 13.30
C LEU A 169 0.28 1.13 14.01
N LYS A 170 1.38 0.41 13.76
CA LYS A 170 2.70 0.76 14.32
C LYS A 170 3.38 1.88 13.54
N CYS A 171 3.04 2.05 12.27
CA CYS A 171 3.60 3.08 11.39
C CYS A 171 2.85 4.41 11.47
N ALA A 172 1.55 4.36 11.77
CA ALA A 172 0.71 5.53 12.04
C ALA A 172 1.03 6.16 13.40
#